data_AF-A0A315DB21-F1
#
_entry.id   AF-A0A315DB21-F1
#
_cell.length_a   1.000
_cell.length_b   1.000
_cell.length_c   1.000
_cell.angle_alpha   90.00
_cell.angle_beta   90.00
_cell.angle_gamma   90.00
#
_symmetry.space_group_name_H-M   'P 1'
#
loop_
_entity.id
_entity.type
_entity.pdbx_description
1 polymer ?
#
loop_
_entity_poly.entity_id
_entity_poly.type
_entity_poly.pdbx_seq_one_letter_code
_entity_poly.pdbx_strand_id
1 'polypeptide(L)'
;MSQENQILEKAYAEHIGEHYRRASDELLHAYQRNKEAGRHHEAGAFKAALHHAQLSKHHAFNAHEHLKEVLVMHEKMKATQTTALPASLGGDLLQ
;
A
#
# COMPACT_ATOMS: atom_id res chain seq x y z
N MET A 1 23.43 -11.25 11.16
CA MET A 1 22.02 -11.45 10.78
C MET A 1 21.88 -12.86 10.25
N SER A 2 20.93 -13.66 10.75
CA SER A 2 20.77 -15.05 10.31
C SER A 2 20.22 -15.12 8.88
N GLN A 3 20.47 -16.21 8.18
CA GLN A 3 19.93 -16.49 6.85
C GLN A 3 18.38 -16.44 6.84
N GLU A 4 17.75 -16.80 7.96
CA GLU A 4 16.30 -16.74 8.15
C GLU A 4 15.78 -15.30 8.13
N ASN A 5 16.49 -14.34 8.75
CA ASN A 5 16.10 -12.93 8.68
C ASN A 5 16.15 -12.39 7.25
N GLN A 6 17.16 -12.78 6.45
CA GLN A 6 17.28 -12.33 5.07
C GLN A 6 16.16 -12.90 4.18
N ILE A 7 15.77 -14.15 4.40
CA ILE A 7 14.64 -14.77 3.69
C ILE A 7 13.33 -14.04 4.04
N LEU A 8 13.13 -13.73 5.31
CA LEU A 8 11.94 -13.01 5.77
C LEU A 8 11.87 -11.58 5.19
N GLU A 9 12.97 -10.83 5.22
CA GLU A 9 13.06 -9.49 4.63
C GLU A 9 12.77 -9.50 3.13
N LYS A 10 13.30 -10.47 2.39
CA LYS A 10 13.03 -10.62 0.96
C LYS A 10 11.54 -10.90 0.69
N ALA A 11 10.92 -11.80 1.45
CA ALA A 11 9.50 -12.10 1.31
C ALA A 11 8.62 -10.87 1.59
N TYR A 12 8.97 -10.06 2.60
CA TYR A 12 8.30 -8.78 2.86
C TYR A 12 8.47 -7.79 1.71
N ALA A 13 9.68 -7.65 1.17
CA ALA A 13 9.96 -6.74 0.07
C ALA A 13 9.13 -7.11 -1.19
N GLU A 14 9.06 -8.40 -1.52
CA GLU A 14 8.24 -8.90 -2.62
C GLU A 14 6.74 -8.63 -2.37
N HIS A 15 6.26 -8.90 -1.16
CA HIS A 15 4.85 -8.70 -0.82
C HIS A 15 4.44 -7.22 -0.83
N ILE A 16 5.27 -6.33 -0.28
CA ILE A 16 5.05 -4.87 -0.32
C ILE A 16 5.10 -4.36 -1.76
N GLY A 17 6.06 -4.84 -2.56
CA GLY A 17 6.17 -4.51 -3.98
C GLY A 17 4.91 -4.84 -4.77
N GLU A 18 4.31 -6.01 -4.51
CA GLU A 18 3.06 -6.42 -5.15
C GLU A 18 1.89 -5.48 -4.80
N HIS A 19 1.79 -5.02 -3.54
CA HIS A 19 0.77 -4.04 -3.17
C HIS A 19 0.97 -2.70 -3.86
N TYR A 20 2.20 -2.20 -3.99
CA TYR A 20 2.47 -0.98 -4.75
C TYR A 20 2.08 -1.12 -6.22
N ARG A 21 2.39 -2.27 -6.83
CA ARG A 21 2.01 -2.54 -8.23
C ARG A 21 0.50 -2.52 -8.39
N ARG A 22 -0.24 -3.25 -7.55
CA ARG A 22 -1.71 -3.28 -7.61
C ARG A 22 -2.33 -1.91 -7.33
N ALA A 23 -1.81 -1.16 -6.36
CA ALA A 23 -2.28 0.19 -6.09
C ALA A 23 -2.11 1.11 -7.31
N SER A 24 -0.98 0.98 -8.02
CA SER A 24 -0.69 1.74 -9.24
C SER A 24 -1.65 1.37 -10.38
N ASP A 25 -1.92 0.09 -10.58
CA ASP A 25 -2.85 -0.40 -11.60
C ASP A 25 -4.28 0.12 -11.34
N GLU A 26 -4.74 0.06 -10.09
CA GLU A 26 -6.04 0.59 -9.68
C GLU A 26 -6.12 2.12 -9.84
N LEU A 27 -5.07 2.88 -9.49
CA LEU A 27 -5.04 4.32 -9.71
C LEU A 27 -5.08 4.69 -11.20
N LEU A 28 -4.41 3.91 -12.06
CA LEU A 28 -4.47 4.10 -13.51
C LEU A 28 -5.90 3.87 -14.03
N HIS A 29 -6.58 2.82 -13.57
CA HIS A 29 -7.98 2.59 -13.90
C HIS A 29 -8.87 3.74 -13.41
N ALA A 30 -8.69 4.21 -12.18
CA ALA A 30 -9.45 5.33 -11.62
C ALA A 30 -9.29 6.61 -12.47
N TYR A 31 -8.06 6.91 -12.88
CA TYR A 31 -7.74 8.04 -13.77
C TYR A 31 -8.45 7.92 -15.13
N GLN A 32 -8.35 6.76 -15.77
CA GLN A 32 -9.02 6.51 -17.06
C GLN A 32 -10.53 6.68 -16.95
N ARG A 33 -11.15 6.17 -15.88
CA ARG A 33 -12.59 6.34 -15.64
C ARG A 33 -12.97 7.81 -15.40
N ASN A 34 -12.15 8.58 -14.70
CA ASN A 34 -12.38 10.01 -14.52
C ASN A 34 -12.33 10.79 -15.85
N LYS A 35 -11.42 10.43 -16.75
CA LYS A 35 -11.39 11.02 -18.09
C LYS A 35 -12.69 10.77 -18.87
N GLU A 36 -13.18 9.53 -18.86
CA GLU A 36 -14.45 9.19 -19.52
C GLU A 36 -15.65 9.87 -18.86
N ALA A 37 -15.65 9.97 -17.52
CA ALA A 37 -16.68 10.72 -16.80
C ALA A 37 -16.72 12.19 -17.24
N GLY A 38 -15.55 12.84 -17.34
CA GLY A 38 -15.42 14.22 -17.82
C GLY A 38 -15.95 14.39 -19.24
N ARG A 39 -15.52 13.53 -20.18
CA ARG A 39 -15.99 13.53 -21.58
C ARG A 39 -17.51 13.41 -21.69
N HIS A 40 -18.10 12.47 -20.96
CA HIS A 40 -19.55 12.28 -20.96
C HIS A 40 -20.28 13.46 -20.31
N HIS A 41 -19.72 14.04 -19.24
CA HIS A 41 -20.32 15.18 -18.57
C HIS A 41 -20.34 16.42 -19.48
N GLU A 42 -19.22 16.69 -20.17
CA GLU A 42 -19.12 17.78 -21.15
C GLU A 42 -20.09 17.60 -22.33
N ALA A 43 -20.35 16.37 -22.74
CA ALA A 43 -21.33 16.03 -23.77
C ALA A 43 -22.80 16.00 -23.26
N GLY A 44 -23.06 16.33 -21.98
CA GLY A 44 -24.40 16.29 -21.38
C GLY A 44 -24.95 14.88 -21.08
N ALA A 45 -24.13 13.83 -21.23
CA ALA A 45 -24.48 12.45 -20.95
C ALA A 45 -24.28 12.10 -19.45
N PHE A 46 -25.01 12.80 -18.56
CA PHE A 46 -24.77 12.76 -17.11
C PHE A 46 -24.92 11.37 -16.47
N LYS A 47 -25.84 10.52 -16.96
CA LYS A 47 -25.96 9.14 -16.44
C LYS A 47 -24.71 8.31 -16.72
N ALA A 48 -24.11 8.46 -17.91
CA ALA A 48 -22.86 7.80 -18.25
C ALA A 48 -21.71 8.37 -17.40
N ALA A 49 -21.65 9.70 -17.25
CA ALA A 49 -20.66 10.34 -16.39
C ALA A 49 -20.70 9.81 -14.95
N LEU A 50 -21.91 9.69 -14.37
CA LEU A 50 -22.10 9.13 -13.02
C LEU A 50 -21.63 7.67 -12.93
N HIS A 51 -21.93 6.85 -13.92
CA HIS A 51 -21.47 5.46 -13.96
C HIS A 51 -19.93 5.38 -13.93
N HIS A 52 -19.26 6.17 -14.76
CA HIS A 52 -17.79 6.22 -14.77
C HIS A 52 -17.20 6.78 -13.46
N ALA A 53 -17.84 7.76 -12.84
CA ALA A 53 -17.43 8.28 -11.54
C ALA A 53 -17.55 7.21 -10.44
N GLN A 54 -18.61 6.39 -10.45
CA GLN A 54 -18.76 5.27 -9.51
C GLN A 54 -17.67 4.22 -9.68
N LEU A 55 -17.33 3.87 -10.93
CA LEU A 55 -16.21 2.95 -11.22
C LEU A 55 -14.87 3.53 -10.77
N SER A 56 -14.63 4.82 -11.04
CA SER A 56 -13.41 5.49 -10.58
C SER A 56 -13.28 5.44 -9.06
N LYS A 57 -14.37 5.73 -8.33
CA LYS A 57 -14.40 5.65 -6.86
C LYS A 57 -14.04 4.25 -6.37
N HIS A 58 -14.56 3.21 -7.01
CA HIS A 58 -14.26 1.83 -6.65
C HIS A 58 -12.76 1.52 -6.79
N HIS A 59 -12.16 1.85 -7.93
CA HIS A 59 -10.73 1.66 -8.15
C HIS A 59 -9.86 2.48 -7.18
N ALA A 60 -10.21 3.75 -6.94
CA ALA A 60 -9.50 4.59 -5.97
C ALA A 60 -9.53 4.00 -4.55
N PHE A 61 -10.66 3.39 -4.16
CA PHE A 61 -10.78 2.68 -2.89
C PHE A 61 -9.89 1.44 -2.84
N ASN A 62 -9.85 0.63 -3.89
CA ASN A 62 -8.99 -0.56 -3.93
C ASN A 62 -7.50 -0.18 -3.85
N ALA A 63 -7.09 0.90 -4.53
CA ALA A 63 -5.74 1.44 -4.42
C ALA A 63 -5.41 1.87 -2.98
N HIS A 64 -6.35 2.57 -2.33
CA HIS A 64 -6.23 2.95 -0.92
C HIS A 64 -6.01 1.73 -0.02
N GLU A 65 -6.80 0.65 -0.19
CA GLU A 65 -6.65 -0.56 0.63
C GLU A 65 -5.27 -1.21 0.44
N HIS A 66 -4.73 -1.24 -0.78
CA HIS A 66 -3.38 -1.74 -1.00
C HIS A 66 -2.30 -0.87 -0.33
N LEU A 67 -2.43 0.45 -0.39
CA LEU A 67 -1.49 1.36 0.30
C LEU A 67 -1.60 1.24 1.82
N LYS A 68 -2.80 1.06 2.35
CA LYS A 68 -3.02 0.80 3.78
C LYS A 68 -2.32 -0.48 4.22
N GLU A 69 -2.41 -1.57 3.46
CA GLU A 69 -1.71 -2.83 3.76
C GLU A 69 -0.19 -2.65 3.77
N VAL A 70 0.37 -1.88 2.83
CA VAL A 70 1.80 -1.52 2.83
C VAL A 70 2.22 -0.84 4.13
N LEU A 71 1.44 0.14 4.60
CA LEU A 71 1.74 0.85 5.84
C LEU A 71 1.69 -0.09 7.05
N VAL A 72 0.68 -0.98 7.10
CA VAL A 72 0.58 -2.01 8.16
C VAL A 72 1.77 -2.96 8.14
N MET A 73 2.24 -3.39 6.96
CA MET A 73 3.42 -4.25 6.84
C MET A 73 4.69 -3.55 7.29
N HIS A 74 4.87 -2.27 6.93
CA HIS A 74 6.03 -1.50 7.39
C HIS A 74 6.08 -1.37 8.92
N GLU A 75 4.95 -1.11 9.57
CA GLU A 75 4.89 -1.06 11.04
C GLU A 75 5.23 -2.41 11.68
N LYS A 76 4.73 -3.52 11.10
CA LYS A 76 5.08 -4.88 11.58
C LYS A 76 6.58 -5.15 11.45
N MET A 77 7.20 -4.81 10.32
CA MET A 77 8.64 -4.98 10.11
C MET A 77 9.46 -4.19 11.14
N LYS A 78 9.08 -2.93 11.41
CA LYS A 78 9.73 -2.09 12.42
C LYS A 78 9.63 -2.68 13.81
N ALA A 79 8.47 -3.22 14.18
CA ALA A 79 8.29 -3.91 15.46
C ALA A 79 9.20 -5.15 15.58
N THR A 80 9.30 -5.97 14.54
CA THR A 80 10.16 -7.17 14.54
C THR A 80 11.66 -6.83 14.65
N GLN A 81 12.10 -5.75 14.00
CA GLN A 81 13.48 -5.25 14.13
C GLN A 81 13.78 -4.72 15.53
N THR A 82 12.79 -4.10 16.20
CA THR A 82 12.95 -3.55 17.56
C THR A 82 13.06 -4.66 18.62
N THR A 83 12.33 -5.77 18.45
CA THR A 83 12.39 -6.93 19.35
C THR A 83 13.67 -7.76 19.23
N ALA A 84 14.48 -7.54 18.19
CA ALA A 84 15.73 -8.27 17.97
C ALA A 84 16.95 -7.65 18.68
N LEU A 85 16.78 -6.50 19.35
CA LEU A 85 17.82 -5.94 20.22
C LEU A 85 17.76 -6.66 21.58
N PRO A 86 18.85 -7.32 22.03
CA PRO A 86 18.86 -7.89 23.37
C PRO A 86 18.80 -6.74 24.38
N ALA A 87 17.91 -6.86 25.37
CA ALA A 87 17.90 -6.07 26.60
C ALA A 87 19.13 -6.38 27.48
N SER A 88 20.32 -6.31 26.90
CA SER A 88 21.61 -6.71 27.47
C SER A 88 22.58 -5.52 27.58
N LEU A 89 22.10 -4.37 28.06
CA LEU A 89 22.96 -3.29 28.54
C LEU A 89 22.32 -2.61 29.76
N GLY A 90 21.93 -3.41 30.75
CA GLY A 90 21.40 -2.95 32.04
C GLY A 90 22.10 -3.57 33.24
N GLY A 91 23.35 -3.99 33.09
CA GLY A 91 24.17 -4.56 34.17
C GLY A 91 25.58 -4.00 34.14
N ASP A 92 25.90 -3.28 35.22
CA ASP A 92 27.23 -2.93 35.73
C ASP A 92 28.11 -1.96 34.95
N LEU A 93 28.10 -0.70 35.43
CA LEU A 93 29.32 0.12 35.51
C LEU A 93 29.37 0.87 36.85
N LEU A 94 29.97 0.20 37.84
CA LEU A 94 30.98 0.71 38.78
C LEU A 94 30.77 2.09 39.46
N GLN A 95 30.48 2.02 40.76
CA GLN A 95 31.14 2.65 41.93
C GLN A 95 30.16 3.20 42.97
#